data_AF-A0A954U224-F1
#
_entry.id   AF-A0A954U224-F1
#
_cell.length_a   1.000
_cell.length_b   1.000
_cell.length_c   1.000
_cell.angle_alpha   90.00
_cell.angle_beta   90.00
_cell.angle_gamma   90.00
#
_symmetry.space_group_name_H-M   'P 1'
#
loop_
_entity.id
_entity.type
_entity.pdbx_description
1 polymer ?
#
loop_
_entity_poly.entity_id
_entity_poly.type
_entity_poly.pdbx_seq_one_letter_code
_entity_poly.pdbx_strand_id
1 'polypeptide(L)'
;MAQTLTERLKGESIEKLASDARTKGNPVKGAILFTQQNLHCTRCHNARDARPVGPALNALGKDVTDVHLVEALLAPSKSVRKGYESVVILTTAGNVIAGRIVEDGPARVVVQRSTGDLDRVTIPRPEVEEIRPSMVSAMPENLVDPLGDRQPFLDLVRYLMELVATGTEHPQSEFVTGGESLRPELQGI
;
A
#
# COMPACT_ATOMS: atom_id res chain seq x y z
N MET A 1 -9.74 14.23 -23.54
CA MET A 1 -9.71 14.20 -22.06
C MET A 1 -8.25 14.33 -21.63
N ALA A 2 -7.96 15.01 -20.53
CA ALA A 2 -6.59 15.08 -20.01
C ALA A 2 -6.19 13.70 -19.47
N GLN A 3 -4.97 13.24 -19.75
CA GLN A 3 -4.44 11.98 -19.22
C GLN A 3 -4.29 12.05 -17.70
N THR A 4 -4.59 10.97 -16.99
CA THR A 4 -4.39 10.89 -15.54
C THR A 4 -2.90 10.86 -15.17
N LEU A 5 -2.55 11.08 -13.91
CA LEU A 5 -1.14 10.99 -13.50
C LEU A 5 -0.60 9.58 -13.72
N THR A 6 -1.38 8.55 -13.37
CA THR A 6 -1.01 7.13 -13.56
C THR A 6 -0.73 6.84 -15.03
N GLU A 7 -1.56 7.31 -15.95
CA GLU A 7 -1.35 7.15 -17.40
C GLU A 7 -0.05 7.81 -17.87
N ARG A 8 0.21 9.04 -17.41
CA ARG A 8 1.47 9.75 -17.75
C ARG A 8 2.70 9.01 -17.23
N LEU A 9 2.66 8.55 -15.97
CA LEU A 9 3.75 7.81 -15.35
C LEU A 9 3.98 6.44 -16.01
N LYS A 10 2.91 5.73 -16.42
CA LYS A 10 3.01 4.48 -17.19
C LYS A 10 3.67 4.67 -18.58
N GLY A 11 3.66 5.90 -19.10
CA GLY A 11 4.38 6.25 -20.34
C GLY A 11 5.88 6.44 -20.16
N GLU A 12 6.39 6.48 -18.93
CA GLU A 12 7.82 6.60 -18.63
C GLU A 12 8.48 5.23 -18.40
N SER A 13 9.82 5.17 -18.54
CA SER A 13 10.58 3.99 -18.11
C SER A 13 10.45 3.81 -16.60
N ILE A 14 10.13 2.59 -16.18
CA ILE A 14 9.98 2.25 -14.78
C ILE A 14 11.32 2.31 -14.04
N GLU A 15 12.43 1.96 -14.70
CA GLU A 15 13.79 2.07 -14.19
C GLU A 15 14.16 3.55 -13.98
N LYS A 16 13.75 4.42 -14.90
CA LYS A 16 13.94 5.86 -14.77
C LYS A 16 13.14 6.43 -13.60
N LEU A 17 11.88 6.04 -13.43
CA LEU A 17 11.06 6.46 -12.29
C LEU A 17 11.67 6.00 -10.97
N ALA A 18 12.13 4.74 -10.89
CA ALA A 18 12.81 4.20 -9.71
C ALA A 18 14.10 4.99 -9.39
N SER A 19 14.95 5.25 -10.40
CA SER A 19 16.18 6.03 -10.25
C SER A 19 15.91 7.49 -9.84
N ASP A 20 14.94 8.14 -10.47
CA ASP A 20 14.54 9.51 -10.13
C ASP A 20 13.95 9.56 -8.71
N ALA A 21 13.14 8.60 -8.29
CA ALA A 21 12.63 8.54 -6.92
C ALA A 21 13.77 8.38 -5.90
N ARG A 22 14.75 7.51 -6.19
CA ARG A 22 15.91 7.31 -5.31
C ARG A 22 16.75 8.58 -5.14
N THR A 23 16.90 9.38 -6.18
CA THR A 23 17.83 10.53 -6.21
C THR A 23 17.16 11.89 -5.97
N LYS A 24 15.86 12.02 -6.29
CA LYS A 24 15.12 13.28 -6.27
C LYS A 24 13.87 13.24 -5.39
N GLY A 25 13.47 12.08 -4.89
CA GLY A 25 12.35 11.97 -3.96
C GLY A 25 12.74 12.44 -2.56
N ASN A 26 11.78 13.03 -1.85
CA ASN A 26 11.90 13.41 -0.45
C ASN A 26 11.10 12.41 0.43
N PRO A 27 11.78 11.59 1.25
CA PRO A 27 11.11 10.56 2.06
C PRO A 27 10.19 11.15 3.14
N VAL A 28 10.47 12.35 3.64
CA VAL A 28 9.65 13.03 4.66
C VAL A 28 8.30 13.42 4.07
N LYS A 29 8.32 14.00 2.87
CA LYS A 29 7.10 14.30 2.12
C LYS A 29 6.35 13.02 1.74
N GLY A 30 7.09 11.99 1.33
CA GLY A 30 6.53 10.68 1.04
C GLY A 30 5.80 10.04 2.23
N ALA A 31 6.36 10.14 3.43
CA ALA A 31 5.73 9.66 4.66
C ALA A 31 4.40 10.38 4.95
N ILE A 32 4.37 11.71 4.73
CA ILE A 32 3.13 12.48 4.85
C ILE A 32 2.08 11.97 3.86
N LEU A 33 2.45 11.83 2.58
CA LEU A 33 1.56 11.33 1.53
C LEU A 33 1.01 9.94 1.87
N PHE A 34 1.86 9.01 2.30
CA PHE A 34 1.45 7.64 2.67
C PHE A 34 0.33 7.61 3.72
N THR A 35 0.33 8.58 4.65
CA THR A 35 -0.68 8.69 5.70
C THR A 35 -1.95 9.44 5.27
N GLN A 36 -1.98 10.06 4.09
CA GLN A 36 -3.13 10.83 3.64
C GLN A 36 -4.33 9.93 3.36
N GLN A 37 -5.50 10.37 3.82
CA GLN A 37 -6.73 9.58 3.72
C GLN A 37 -7.16 9.33 2.28
N ASN A 38 -6.89 10.25 1.35
CA ASN A 38 -7.24 10.13 -0.07
C ASN A 38 -6.40 9.10 -0.83
N LEU A 39 -5.22 8.72 -0.31
CA LEU A 39 -4.37 7.66 -0.91
C LEU A 39 -4.61 6.30 -0.27
N HIS A 40 -5.31 6.23 0.86
CA HIS A 40 -5.74 4.99 1.52
C HIS A 40 -4.63 3.96 1.86
N CYS A 41 -3.34 4.30 1.77
CA CYS A 41 -2.25 3.34 1.93
C CYS A 41 -2.26 2.68 3.32
N THR A 42 -2.44 3.47 4.36
CA THR A 42 -2.53 3.02 5.76
C THR A 42 -3.79 2.21 6.09
N ARG A 43 -4.82 2.22 5.24
CA ARG A 43 -6.00 1.35 5.46
C ARG A 43 -5.64 -0.13 5.26
N CYS A 44 -4.79 -0.42 4.28
CA CYS A 44 -4.43 -1.78 3.92
C CYS A 44 -3.06 -2.20 4.44
N HIS A 45 -2.12 -1.25 4.55
CA HIS A 45 -0.74 -1.47 4.98
C HIS A 45 -0.50 -0.90 6.37
N ASN A 46 -1.26 -1.36 7.35
CA ASN A 46 -1.04 -1.02 8.76
C ASN A 46 -0.38 -2.19 9.51
N ALA A 47 0.43 -1.86 10.51
CA ALA A 47 1.06 -2.85 11.39
C ALA A 47 0.17 -3.29 12.58
N ARG A 48 -1.06 -2.77 12.69
CA ARG A 48 -1.96 -3.01 13.83
C ARG A 48 -2.77 -4.31 13.68
N ASP A 49 -3.13 -4.67 12.44
CA ASP A 49 -3.91 -5.85 12.15
C ASP A 49 -3.04 -7.12 12.06
N ALA A 50 -3.45 -8.18 12.76
CA ALA A 50 -2.75 -9.47 12.70
C ALA A 50 -2.84 -10.17 11.33
N ARG A 51 -3.81 -9.79 10.48
CA ARG A 51 -3.99 -10.29 9.11
C ARG A 51 -4.46 -9.14 8.22
N PRO A 52 -3.57 -8.20 7.87
CA PRO A 52 -3.94 -7.00 7.14
C PRO A 52 -4.38 -7.32 5.70
N VAL A 53 -5.08 -6.39 5.06
CA VAL A 53 -5.49 -6.52 3.66
C VAL A 53 -4.26 -6.57 2.74
N GLY A 54 -3.30 -5.67 2.96
CA GLY A 54 -2.02 -5.63 2.24
C GLY A 54 -0.85 -6.07 3.12
N PRO A 55 0.31 -6.45 2.53
CA PRO A 55 1.47 -6.86 3.30
C PRO A 55 2.05 -5.75 4.16
N ALA A 56 2.65 -6.14 5.30
CA ALA A 56 3.48 -5.24 6.09
C ALA A 56 4.68 -4.77 5.24
N LEU A 57 4.71 -3.48 4.93
CA LEU A 57 5.68 -2.91 3.98
C LEU A 57 7.11 -2.89 4.54
N ASN A 58 7.23 -2.78 5.86
CA ASN A 58 8.51 -2.84 6.57
C ASN A 58 9.10 -4.26 6.66
N ALA A 59 8.34 -5.29 6.27
CA ALA A 59 8.74 -6.69 6.31
C ALA A 59 8.64 -7.37 4.92
N LEU A 60 8.76 -6.59 3.85
CA LEU A 60 8.76 -7.15 2.49
C LEU A 60 10.02 -7.98 2.18
N GLY A 61 11.13 -7.69 2.87
CA GLY A 61 12.41 -8.36 2.68
C GLY A 61 13.30 -7.67 1.65
N LYS A 62 14.58 -8.05 1.62
CA LYS A 62 15.62 -7.43 0.78
C LYS A 62 15.45 -7.67 -0.73
N ASP A 63 14.57 -8.60 -1.11
CA ASP A 63 14.36 -8.99 -2.50
C ASP A 63 13.40 -8.06 -3.26
N VAL A 64 12.73 -7.14 -2.55
CA VAL A 64 11.91 -6.11 -3.20
C VAL A 64 12.80 -5.01 -3.77
N THR A 65 12.78 -4.89 -5.10
CA THR A 65 13.53 -3.87 -5.82
C THR A 65 12.77 -2.55 -5.90
N ASP A 66 13.50 -1.46 -6.12
CA ASP A 66 12.93 -0.14 -6.38
C ASP A 66 11.95 -0.14 -7.55
N VAL A 67 12.30 -0.86 -8.62
CA VAL A 67 11.46 -1.04 -9.80
C VAL A 67 10.16 -1.75 -9.44
N HIS A 68 10.23 -2.76 -8.58
CA HIS A 68 9.04 -3.46 -8.10
C HIS A 68 8.11 -2.54 -7.29
N LEU A 69 8.64 -1.62 -6.47
CA LEU A 69 7.83 -0.65 -5.73
C LEU A 69 7.07 0.30 -6.67
N VAL A 70 7.76 0.81 -7.71
CA VAL A 70 7.13 1.64 -8.75
C VAL A 70 6.07 0.83 -9.50
N GLU A 71 6.36 -0.43 -9.83
CA GLU A 71 5.43 -1.32 -10.54
C GLU A 71 4.17 -1.57 -9.73
N ALA A 72 4.32 -1.89 -8.44
CA ALA A 72 3.21 -2.17 -7.54
C ALA A 72 2.28 -0.96 -7.39
N LEU A 73 2.80 0.27 -7.40
CA LEU A 73 1.99 1.49 -7.35
C LEU A 73 1.26 1.79 -8.65
N LEU A 74 1.89 1.57 -9.80
CA LEU A 74 1.32 1.90 -11.11
C LEU A 74 0.45 0.79 -11.68
N ALA A 75 0.79 -0.47 -11.40
CA ALA A 75 0.12 -1.66 -11.93
C ALA A 75 -0.03 -2.73 -10.82
N PRO A 76 -0.83 -2.45 -9.77
CA PRO A 76 -0.95 -3.32 -8.60
C PRO A 76 -1.43 -4.74 -8.92
N SER A 77 -2.17 -4.91 -10.02
CA SER A 77 -2.66 -6.23 -10.48
C SER A 77 -1.64 -7.01 -11.31
N LYS A 78 -0.49 -6.41 -11.69
CA LYS A 78 0.52 -7.07 -12.54
C LYS A 78 1.28 -8.17 -11.80
N SER A 79 1.54 -7.98 -10.51
CA SER A 79 2.21 -8.96 -9.66
C SER A 79 1.69 -8.85 -8.24
N VAL A 80 0.95 -9.86 -7.78
CA VAL A 80 0.44 -9.93 -6.40
C VAL A 80 1.34 -10.84 -5.56
N ARG A 81 1.73 -10.37 -4.38
CA ARG A 81 2.60 -11.14 -3.47
C ARG A 81 1.89 -12.43 -3.05
N LYS A 82 2.65 -13.53 -3.01
CA LYS A 82 2.16 -14.81 -2.49
C LYS A 82 1.62 -14.67 -1.07
N GLY A 83 0.46 -15.26 -0.81
CA GLY A 83 -0.29 -15.13 0.44
C GLY A 83 -1.14 -13.87 0.55
N TYR A 84 -1.17 -13.02 -0.49
CA TYR A 84 -2.02 -11.84 -0.62
C TYR A 84 -2.94 -11.90 -1.87
N GLU A 85 -3.05 -13.08 -2.49
CA GLU A 85 -3.93 -13.31 -3.64
C GLU A 85 -5.40 -13.07 -3.25
N SER A 86 -6.12 -12.40 -4.13
CA SER A 86 -7.55 -12.16 -3.95
C SER A 86 -8.37 -13.27 -4.59
N VAL A 87 -9.54 -13.51 -4.03
CA VAL A 87 -10.59 -14.38 -4.54
C VAL A 87 -11.90 -13.61 -4.63
N VAL A 88 -12.78 -14.12 -5.48
CA VAL A 88 -14.20 -13.75 -5.51
C VAL A 88 -14.99 -14.97 -5.07
N ILE A 89 -15.81 -14.79 -4.03
CA ILE A 89 -16.71 -15.82 -3.52
C ILE A 89 -18.14 -15.45 -3.89
N LEU A 90 -18.82 -16.35 -4.59
CA LEU A 90 -20.27 -16.31 -4.78
C LEU A 90 -20.92 -17.15 -3.69
N THR A 91 -21.88 -16.59 -2.98
CA THR A 91 -22.69 -17.34 -2.01
C THR A 91 -23.98 -17.83 -2.64
N THR A 92 -24.58 -18.87 -2.07
CA THR A 92 -25.87 -19.42 -2.51
C THR A 92 -27.04 -18.44 -2.40
N ALA A 93 -26.86 -17.36 -1.62
CA ALA A 93 -27.80 -16.23 -1.54
C ALA A 93 -27.58 -15.18 -2.65
N GLY A 94 -26.64 -15.41 -3.57
CA GLY A 94 -26.29 -14.49 -4.65
C GLY A 94 -25.35 -13.35 -4.24
N ASN A 95 -24.77 -13.37 -3.04
CA ASN A 95 -23.83 -12.33 -2.61
C ASN A 95 -22.45 -12.58 -3.21
N VAL A 96 -21.79 -11.50 -3.63
CA VAL A 96 -20.42 -11.54 -4.15
C VAL A 96 -19.49 -10.90 -3.13
N ILE A 97 -18.53 -11.68 -2.63
CA ILE A 97 -17.55 -11.26 -1.64
C ILE A 97 -16.16 -11.31 -2.28
N ALA A 98 -15.52 -10.14 -2.39
CA ALA A 98 -14.14 -10.03 -2.86
C ALA A 98 -13.19 -9.85 -1.67
N GLY A 99 -12.12 -10.63 -1.64
CA GLY A 99 -11.16 -10.56 -0.56
C GLY A 99 -10.15 -11.70 -0.58
N ARG A 100 -9.48 -11.90 0.54
CA ARG A 100 -8.47 -12.94 0.70
C ARG A 100 -8.91 -13.97 1.71
N ILE A 101 -8.80 -15.25 1.37
CA ILE A 101 -9.10 -16.32 2.31
C ILE A 101 -8.02 -16.36 3.38
N VAL A 102 -8.42 -16.20 4.65
CA VAL A 102 -7.53 -16.28 5.81
C VAL A 102 -7.71 -17.58 6.59
N GLU A 103 -8.82 -18.28 6.39
CA GLU A 103 -9.12 -19.62 6.89
C GLU A 103 -9.97 -20.36 5.84
N ASP A 104 -9.54 -21.55 5.43
CA ASP A 104 -10.33 -22.46 4.59
C ASP A 104 -10.51 -23.78 5.34
N GLY A 105 -11.66 -23.93 5.99
CA GLY A 105 -12.00 -25.10 6.79
C GLY A 105 -13.18 -25.89 6.24
N PRO A 106 -13.38 -27.13 6.71
CA PRO A 106 -14.50 -27.97 6.27
C PRO A 106 -15.88 -27.41 6.67
N ALA A 107 -15.96 -26.65 7.77
CA ALA A 107 -17.21 -26.07 8.25
C ALA A 107 -17.47 -24.64 7.75
N ARG A 108 -16.41 -23.88 7.48
CA ARG A 108 -16.50 -22.45 7.15
C ARG A 108 -15.29 -21.94 6.39
N VAL A 109 -15.48 -20.83 5.69
CA VAL A 109 -14.44 -20.01 5.06
C VAL A 109 -14.43 -18.65 5.75
N VAL A 110 -13.25 -18.16 6.12
CA VAL A 110 -13.09 -16.79 6.64
C VAL A 110 -12.34 -15.97 5.60
N VAL A 111 -12.93 -14.86 5.19
CA VAL A 111 -12.40 -13.95 4.17
C VAL A 111 -12.10 -12.60 4.80
N GLN A 112 -10.89 -12.09 4.58
CA GLN A 112 -10.56 -10.70 4.80
C GLN A 112 -11.02 -9.90 3.57
N ARG A 113 -12.09 -9.11 3.69
CA ARG A 113 -12.62 -8.32 2.57
C ARG A 113 -11.58 -7.32 2.07
N SER A 114 -11.47 -7.18 0.75
CA SER A 114 -10.61 -6.19 0.09
C SER A 114 -11.37 -4.95 -0.36
N THR A 115 -12.70 -4.95 -0.23
CA THR A 115 -13.58 -3.83 -0.58
C THR A 115 -14.52 -3.49 0.58
N GLY A 116 -15.07 -2.27 0.56
CA GLY A 116 -15.97 -1.78 1.62
C GLY A 116 -15.25 -1.58 2.96
N ASP A 117 -15.77 -2.22 4.01
CA ASP A 117 -15.33 -2.00 5.41
C ASP A 117 -13.98 -2.65 5.72
N LEU A 118 -13.45 -3.48 4.82
CA LEU A 118 -12.18 -4.20 5.02
C LEU A 118 -12.17 -5.06 6.30
N ASP A 119 -13.32 -5.63 6.69
CA ASP A 119 -13.44 -6.53 7.84
C ASP A 119 -13.25 -8.00 7.44
N ARG A 120 -13.45 -8.90 8.41
CA ARG A 120 -13.50 -10.33 8.17
C ARG A 120 -14.94 -10.81 8.15
N VAL A 121 -15.26 -11.56 7.10
CA VAL A 121 -16.55 -12.24 6.97
C VAL A 121 -16.32 -13.73 7.12
N THR A 122 -17.15 -14.38 7.93
CA THR A 122 -17.20 -15.84 8.05
C THR A 122 -18.39 -16.33 7.25
N ILE A 123 -18.14 -17.25 6.33
CA ILE A 123 -19.15 -17.85 5.44
C ILE A 123 -19.21 -19.33 5.78
N PRO A 124 -20.37 -19.88 6.21
CA PRO A 124 -20.56 -21.31 6.35
C PRO A 124 -20.27 -22.03 5.03
N ARG A 125 -19.56 -23.17 5.06
CA ARG A 125 -19.19 -23.91 3.84
C ARG A 125 -20.39 -24.25 2.93
N PRO A 126 -21.57 -24.63 3.46
CA PRO A 126 -22.76 -24.87 2.62
C PRO A 126 -23.32 -23.62 1.92
N GLU A 127 -22.96 -22.41 2.37
CA GLU A 127 -23.37 -21.15 1.74
C GLU A 127 -22.40 -20.70 0.66
N VAL A 128 -21.24 -21.34 0.52
CA VAL A 128 -20.28 -21.07 -0.56
C VAL A 128 -20.74 -21.81 -1.81
N GLU A 129 -21.17 -21.06 -2.82
CA GLU A 129 -21.52 -21.61 -4.13
C GLU A 129 -20.27 -21.77 -5.00
N GLU A 130 -19.41 -20.74 -5.02
CA GLU A 130 -18.22 -20.76 -5.84
C GLU A 130 -17.09 -19.90 -5.23
N ILE A 131 -15.84 -20.34 -5.40
CA ILE A 131 -14.64 -19.56 -5.09
C ILE A 131 -13.80 -19.49 -6.36
N ARG A 132 -13.55 -18.28 -6.87
CA ARG A 132 -12.69 -18.04 -8.03
C ARG A 132 -11.46 -17.22 -7.65
N PRO A 133 -10.26 -17.57 -8.13
CA PRO A 133 -9.12 -16.66 -8.07
C PRO A 133 -9.43 -15.34 -8.80
N SER A 134 -9.01 -14.22 -8.23
CA SER A 134 -9.08 -12.90 -8.85
C SER A 134 -7.73 -12.51 -9.42
N MET A 135 -7.72 -12.04 -10.67
CA MET A 135 -6.55 -11.39 -11.28
C MET A 135 -6.40 -9.92 -10.84
N VAL A 136 -7.41 -9.38 -10.15
CA VAL A 136 -7.42 -8.00 -9.66
C VAL A 136 -6.88 -7.97 -8.24
N SER A 137 -5.91 -7.10 -7.99
CA SER A 137 -5.33 -6.87 -6.67
C SER A 137 -6.32 -6.19 -5.71
N ALA A 138 -6.13 -6.41 -4.41
CA ALA A 138 -6.80 -5.63 -3.37
C ALA A 138 -6.33 -4.17 -3.32
N MET A 139 -5.14 -3.88 -3.86
CA MET A 139 -4.64 -2.53 -4.01
C MET A 139 -5.31 -1.87 -5.23
N PRO A 140 -5.99 -0.70 -5.06
CA PRO A 140 -6.73 -0.07 -6.14
C PRO A 140 -5.84 0.38 -7.30
N GLU A 141 -6.33 0.24 -8.53
CA GLU A 141 -5.74 0.90 -9.70
C GLU A 141 -5.84 2.43 -9.56
N ASN A 142 -4.94 3.14 -10.25
CA ASN A 142 -4.91 4.62 -10.28
C ASN A 142 -4.76 5.30 -8.92
N LEU A 143 -4.22 4.59 -7.91
CA LEU A 143 -4.08 5.07 -6.54
C LEU A 143 -3.30 6.39 -6.42
N VAL A 144 -2.39 6.62 -7.37
CA VAL A 144 -1.50 7.80 -7.37
C VAL A 144 -2.12 9.02 -8.05
N ASP A 145 -3.25 8.89 -8.74
CA ASP A 145 -3.89 10.02 -9.43
C ASP A 145 -4.17 11.25 -8.54
N PRO A 146 -4.61 11.10 -7.28
CA PRO A 146 -4.82 12.23 -6.38
C PRO A 146 -3.55 13.03 -6.05
N LEU A 147 -2.36 12.50 -6.33
CA LEU A 147 -1.10 13.23 -6.15
C LEU A 147 -0.96 14.42 -7.11
N GLY A 148 -1.67 14.40 -8.24
CA GLY A 148 -1.69 15.46 -9.25
C GLY A 148 -0.43 15.54 -10.12
N ASP A 149 0.75 15.37 -9.53
CA ASP A 149 2.05 15.61 -10.14
C ASP A 149 3.07 14.50 -9.93
N ARG A 150 4.11 14.52 -10.78
CA ARG A 150 5.21 13.53 -10.77
C ARG A 150 6.06 13.61 -9.49
N GLN A 151 6.33 14.81 -8.95
CA GLN A 151 7.24 14.94 -7.81
C GLN A 151 6.68 14.30 -6.52
N PRO A 152 5.41 14.52 -6.12
CA PRO A 152 4.81 13.78 -5.00
C PRO A 152 4.87 12.26 -5.16
N PHE A 153 4.75 11.75 -6.39
CA PHE A 153 4.92 10.31 -6.66
C PHE A 153 6.35 9.85 -6.34
N LEU A 154 7.38 10.59 -6.77
CA LEU A 154 8.77 10.27 -6.43
C LEU A 154 9.03 10.32 -4.93
N ASP A 155 8.44 11.30 -4.23
CA ASP A 155 8.53 11.44 -2.78
C ASP A 155 7.93 10.20 -2.08
N LEU A 156 6.73 9.76 -2.49
CA LEU A 156 6.07 8.56 -1.97
C LEU A 156 6.92 7.31 -2.20
N VAL A 157 7.40 7.09 -3.43
CA VAL A 157 8.25 5.93 -3.76
C VAL A 157 9.53 5.93 -2.92
N ARG A 158 10.16 7.10 -2.74
CA ARG A 158 11.39 7.23 -1.93
C ARG A 158 11.14 6.81 -0.48
N TYR A 159 10.02 7.23 0.10
CA TYR A 159 9.63 6.78 1.44
C TYR A 159 9.45 5.26 1.52
N LEU A 160 8.79 4.64 0.53
CA LEU A 160 8.62 3.19 0.50
C LEU A 160 9.95 2.45 0.41
N MET A 161 10.91 2.96 -0.37
CA MET A 161 12.27 2.39 -0.44
C MET A 161 12.95 2.38 0.94
N GLU A 162 12.82 3.47 1.70
CA GLU A 162 13.39 3.55 3.05
C GLU A 162 12.68 2.62 4.03
N LEU A 163 11.33 2.59 3.97
CA LEU A 163 10.52 1.71 4.80
C LEU A 163 10.89 0.22 4.62
N VAL A 164 11.11 -0.20 3.37
CA VAL A 164 11.54 -1.57 3.03
C VAL A 164 12.98 -1.83 3.47
N ALA A 165 13.87 -0.84 3.35
CA ALA A 165 15.28 -1.00 3.66
C ALA A 165 15.57 -1.04 5.18
N THR A 166 14.91 -0.18 5.98
CA THR A 166 15.19 -0.06 7.42
C THR A 166 14.30 -0.96 8.27
N GLY A 167 13.15 -1.39 7.75
CA GLY A 167 12.17 -2.17 8.51
C GLY A 167 11.45 -1.37 9.62
N THR A 168 11.65 -0.05 9.66
CA THR A 168 11.03 0.86 10.63
C THR A 168 10.09 1.83 9.93
N GLU A 169 8.84 1.91 10.41
CA GLU A 169 7.96 3.04 10.10
C GLU A 169 8.58 4.28 10.74
N HIS A 170 9.24 5.15 9.96
CA HIS A 170 9.81 6.38 10.51
C HIS A 170 8.69 7.31 10.96
N PRO A 171 8.59 7.66 12.25
CA PRO A 171 7.63 8.63 12.71
C PRO A 171 8.01 10.01 12.16
N GLN A 172 7.00 10.80 11.77
CA GLN A 172 7.19 12.16 11.23
C GLN A 172 8.03 13.07 12.16
N SER A 173 8.16 12.74 13.45
CA SER A 173 8.92 13.48 14.46
C SER A 173 10.44 13.38 14.31
N GLU A 174 10.98 12.31 13.71
CA GLU A 174 12.44 12.11 13.61
C GLU A 174 13.08 12.95 12.51
N PHE A 175 12.29 13.50 11.59
CA PHE A 175 12.77 14.33 10.48
C PHE A 175 12.80 15.84 10.78
N VAL A 176 12.38 16.26 11.98
CA VAL A 176 12.29 17.68 12.38
C VAL A 176 13.59 18.22 13.01
N THR A 177 14.58 17.38 13.31
CA THR A 177 15.84 17.84 13.94
C THR A 177 16.92 18.14 12.90
N GLY A 178 16.67 19.16 12.07
CA GLY A 178 17.62 19.64 11.06
C GLY A 178 17.74 21.16 11.00
N GLY A 179 17.38 21.87 12.08
CA GLY A 179 17.45 23.34 12.15
C GLY A 179 17.99 23.81 13.49
N GLU A 180 19.21 24.36 13.45
CA GLU A 180 19.83 25.32 14.37
C GLU A 180 19.52 25.22 15.89
N SER A 181 20.51 24.75 16.64
CA SER A 181 20.59 24.85 18.09
C SER A 181 20.65 26.31 18.55
N LEU A 182 19.53 26.90 18.95
CA LEU A 182 19.53 28.12 19.78
C LEU A 182 19.73 27.73 21.25
N ARG A 183 20.88 28.11 21.80
CA ARG A 183 21.27 27.97 23.21
C ARG A 183 20.30 28.74 24.12
N PRO A 184 19.96 28.22 25.31
CA PRO A 184 19.30 29.05 26.32
C PRO A 184 20.37 29.83 27.09
N GLU A 185 20.42 31.14 26.89
CA GLU A 185 21.08 32.07 27.79
C GLU A 185 20.01 32.83 28.60
N LEU A 186 20.21 32.81 29.93
CA LEU A 186 19.77 33.80 30.92
C LEU A 186 18.37 33.64 31.53
N GLN A 187 18.31 32.84 32.61
CA GLN A 187 17.55 33.22 33.80
C GLN A 187 18.28 34.37 34.50
N GLY A 188 17.61 35.52 34.59
CA GLY A 188 18.07 36.68 35.33
C GLY A 188 16.95 37.71 35.40
N ILE A 189 16.50 37.96 36.64
CA ILE A 189 15.49 38.92 37.14
C ILE A 189 14.10 38.31 37.32
#